data_AF-A0A7L5BWR8-F1
#
_entry.id   AF-A0A7L5BWR8-F1
#
_cell.length_a   1.000
_cell.length_b   1.000
_cell.length_c   1.000
_cell.angle_alpha   90.00
_cell.angle_beta   90.00
_cell.angle_gamma   90.00
#
_symmetry.space_group_name_H-M   'P 1'
#
loop_
_entity.id
_entity.type
_entity.pdbx_description
1 polymer ?
#
loop_
_entity_poly.entity_id
_entity_poly.type
_entity_poly.pdbx_seq_one_letter_code
_entity_poly.pdbx_strand_id
1 'polypeptide(L)'
;MNMKESGAALLEVLIAVALAAMLAGAAGGVVRFGLTAIERAGAASDRGSAALSRRRAIADMLTRIDRAAPGAPAFEGAAHGVRWRGVVIDASGEWRSGIWRLSGSGLALSRCRSFDGPCPAEADLRAASTDVRFAYAGADGEWREEWPPGAPPMLIRLMLSDSAGSTAPLGEIIIAPRVNSAFR
;
A
#
# COMPACT_ATOMS: atom_id res chain seq x y z
N MET A 1 -9.14 77.93 -15.92
CA MET A 1 -8.98 76.63 -16.60
C MET A 1 -8.14 75.74 -15.69
N ASN A 2 -8.70 74.62 -15.26
CA ASN A 2 -8.52 74.00 -13.95
C ASN A 2 -7.26 73.13 -13.79
N MET A 3 -6.25 73.59 -13.06
CA MET A 3 -5.16 72.71 -12.55
C MET A 3 -5.64 71.75 -11.46
N LYS A 4 -6.78 72.01 -10.81
CA LYS A 4 -7.36 71.14 -9.77
C LYS A 4 -8.04 69.87 -10.33
N GLU A 5 -8.50 69.89 -11.58
CA GLU A 5 -9.19 68.74 -12.19
C GLU A 5 -8.20 67.68 -12.69
N SER A 6 -7.03 68.07 -13.22
CA SER A 6 -6.02 67.12 -13.70
C SER A 6 -5.33 66.34 -12.56
N GLY A 7 -5.21 66.93 -11.37
CA GLY A 7 -4.62 66.25 -10.20
C GLY A 7 -5.52 65.18 -9.58
N ALA A 8 -6.84 65.40 -9.60
CA ALA A 8 -7.83 64.43 -9.11
C ALA A 8 -7.91 63.21 -10.04
N ALA A 9 -7.91 63.43 -11.36
CA ALA A 9 -7.95 62.35 -12.35
C ALA A 9 -6.70 61.45 -12.30
N LEU A 10 -5.51 62.02 -12.07
CA LEU A 10 -4.27 61.25 -11.97
C LEU A 10 -4.22 60.38 -10.71
N LEU A 11 -4.73 60.91 -9.58
CA LEU A 11 -4.84 60.18 -8.32
C LEU A 11 -5.82 59.00 -8.44
N GLU A 12 -6.95 59.23 -9.11
CA GLU A 12 -8.00 58.23 -9.30
C GLU A 12 -7.51 57.05 -10.17
N VAL A 13 -6.75 57.34 -11.23
CA VAL A 13 -6.11 56.30 -12.07
C VAL A 13 -5.06 55.52 -11.27
N LEU A 14 -4.24 56.18 -10.45
CA LEU A 14 -3.26 55.51 -9.59
C LEU A 14 -3.91 54.57 -8.57
N ILE A 15 -5.02 54.99 -7.97
CA ILE A 15 -5.80 54.16 -7.03
C ILE A 15 -6.41 52.97 -7.77
N ALA A 16 -7.00 53.18 -8.95
CA ALA A 16 -7.57 52.10 -9.75
C ALA A 16 -6.51 51.06 -10.16
N VAL A 17 -5.32 51.50 -10.57
CA VAL A 17 -4.20 50.61 -10.92
C VAL A 17 -3.68 49.85 -9.69
N ALA A 18 -3.55 50.52 -8.53
CA ALA A 18 -3.13 49.88 -7.29
C ALA A 18 -4.13 48.81 -6.83
N LEU A 19 -5.44 49.10 -6.89
CA LEU A 19 -6.49 48.14 -6.56
C LEU A 19 -6.51 46.96 -7.55
N ALA A 20 -6.35 47.21 -8.84
CA ALA A 20 -6.27 46.16 -9.86
C ALA A 20 -5.04 45.25 -9.64
N ALA A 21 -3.88 45.83 -9.30
CA ALA A 21 -2.67 45.06 -9.01
C ALA A 21 -2.81 44.22 -7.73
N MET A 22 -3.44 44.76 -6.68
CA MET A 22 -3.74 44.01 -5.45
C MET A 22 -4.73 42.87 -5.71
N LEU A 23 -5.79 43.11 -6.49
CA LEU A 23 -6.77 42.09 -6.85
C LEU A 23 -6.15 40.99 -7.73
N ALA A 24 -5.30 41.36 -8.69
CA ALA A 24 -4.56 40.41 -9.52
C ALA A 24 -3.57 39.56 -8.68
N GLY A 25 -2.88 40.17 -7.71
CA GLY A 25 -2.00 39.47 -6.78
C GLY A 25 -2.75 38.50 -5.87
N ALA A 26 -3.90 38.91 -5.34
CA ALA A 26 -4.77 38.07 -4.52
C ALA A 26 -5.34 36.89 -5.32
N ALA A 27 -5.78 37.12 -6.56
CA ALA A 27 -6.24 36.06 -7.47
C ALA A 27 -5.13 35.06 -7.79
N GLY A 28 -3.90 35.53 -8.06
CA GLY A 28 -2.74 34.67 -8.29
C GLY A 28 -2.37 33.80 -7.09
N GLY A 29 -2.45 34.35 -5.87
CA GLY A 29 -2.20 33.61 -4.63
C GLY A 29 -3.23 32.51 -4.37
N VAL A 30 -4.52 32.80 -4.57
CA VAL A 30 -5.62 31.83 -4.39
C VAL A 30 -5.54 30.69 -5.42
N VAL A 31 -5.23 30.99 -6.68
CA VAL A 31 -5.07 29.97 -7.73
C VAL A 31 -3.89 29.05 -7.42
N ARG A 32 -2.75 29.59 -7.00
CA ARG A 32 -1.56 28.79 -6.67
C ARG A 32 -1.78 27.92 -5.44
N PHE A 33 -2.42 28.46 -4.40
CA PHE A 33 -2.79 27.67 -3.22
C PHE A 33 -3.79 26.56 -3.57
N GLY A 34 -4.80 26.86 -4.39
CA GLY A 34 -5.78 25.90 -4.89
C GLY A 34 -5.14 24.76 -5.67
N LEU A 35 -4.23 25.06 -6.60
CA LEU A 35 -3.48 24.05 -7.36
C LEU A 35 -2.66 23.15 -6.43
N THR A 36 -1.92 23.74 -5.48
CA THR A 36 -1.09 22.96 -4.54
C THR A 36 -1.94 22.08 -3.61
N ALA A 37 -3.12 22.56 -3.20
CA ALA A 37 -4.05 21.81 -2.37
C ALA A 37 -4.69 20.63 -3.15
N ILE A 38 -5.06 20.84 -4.41
CA ILE A 38 -5.61 19.80 -5.29
C ILE A 38 -4.54 18.75 -5.61
N GLU A 39 -3.30 19.15 -5.90
CA GLU A 39 -2.19 18.22 -6.12
C GLU A 39 -1.90 17.37 -4.86
N ARG A 40 -1.91 17.99 -3.68
CA ARG A 40 -1.76 17.26 -2.40
C ARG A 40 -2.93 16.31 -2.14
N ALA A 41 -4.15 16.73 -2.44
CA ALA A 41 -5.35 15.89 -2.29
C ALA A 41 -5.35 14.72 -3.29
N GLY A 42 -4.97 14.95 -4.54
CA GLY A 42 -4.78 13.92 -5.56
C GLY A 42 -3.71 12.91 -5.14
N ALA A 43 -2.52 13.37 -4.74
CA ALA A 43 -1.46 12.50 -4.25
C ALA A 43 -1.82 11.73 -2.98
N ALA A 44 -2.68 12.27 -2.10
CA ALA A 44 -3.21 11.55 -0.95
C ALA A 44 -4.25 10.49 -1.36
N SER A 45 -5.15 10.83 -2.29
CA SER A 45 -6.17 9.93 -2.84
C SER A 45 -5.56 8.76 -3.62
N ASP A 46 -4.56 9.03 -4.45
CA ASP A 46 -3.85 8.01 -5.23
C ASP A 46 -3.08 7.05 -4.32
N ARG A 47 -2.43 7.57 -3.26
CA ARG A 47 -1.77 6.74 -2.24
C ARG A 47 -2.77 5.85 -1.50
N GLY A 48 -3.93 6.39 -1.13
CA GLY A 48 -5.01 5.63 -0.47
C GLY A 48 -5.54 4.50 -1.36
N SER A 49 -5.81 4.79 -2.63
CA SER A 49 -6.32 3.81 -3.61
C SER A 49 -5.31 2.70 -3.89
N ALA A 50 -4.02 3.05 -4.05
CA ALA A 50 -2.95 2.08 -4.25
C ALA A 50 -2.71 1.18 -3.03
N ALA A 51 -2.81 1.73 -1.80
CA ALA A 51 -2.74 0.94 -0.58
C ALA A 51 -3.90 -0.05 -0.46
N LEU A 52 -5.12 0.38 -0.82
CA LEU A 52 -6.32 -0.45 -0.74
C LEU A 52 -6.35 -1.57 -1.79
N SER A 53 -5.89 -1.29 -3.02
CA SER A 53 -5.70 -2.30 -4.07
C SER A 53 -4.68 -3.36 -3.64
N ARG A 54 -3.53 -2.94 -3.10
CA ARG A 54 -2.50 -3.85 -2.56
C ARG A 54 -3.00 -4.69 -1.40
N ARG A 55 -3.73 -4.08 -0.47
CA ARG A 55 -4.40 -4.79 0.63
C ARG A 55 -5.30 -5.92 0.11
N ARG A 56 -6.10 -5.65 -0.92
CA ARG A 56 -6.98 -6.66 -1.52
C ARG A 56 -6.19 -7.78 -2.21
N ALA A 57 -5.13 -7.44 -2.93
CA ALA A 57 -4.28 -8.44 -3.58
C ALA A 57 -3.63 -9.40 -2.57
N ILE A 58 -3.03 -8.85 -1.50
CA ILE A 58 -2.40 -9.68 -0.45
C ILE A 58 -3.45 -10.54 0.28
N ALA A 59 -4.61 -9.95 0.58
CA ALA A 59 -5.70 -10.69 1.21
C ALA A 59 -6.19 -11.84 0.33
N ASP A 60 -6.43 -11.62 -0.96
CA ASP A 60 -6.87 -12.69 -1.88
C ASP A 60 -5.84 -13.82 -1.93
N MET A 61 -4.55 -13.50 -2.06
CA MET A 61 -3.46 -14.49 -2.07
C MET A 61 -3.44 -15.36 -0.80
N LEU A 62 -3.53 -14.73 0.38
CA LEU A 62 -3.48 -15.43 1.67
C LEU A 62 -4.78 -16.16 2.03
N THR A 63 -5.86 -15.97 1.27
CA THR A 63 -7.09 -16.77 1.40
C THR A 63 -7.10 -18.03 0.54
N ARG A 64 -6.05 -18.28 -0.25
CA ARG A 64 -5.97 -19.44 -1.16
C ARG A 64 -4.89 -20.42 -0.71
N ILE A 65 -4.92 -20.77 0.58
CA ILE A 65 -3.99 -21.74 1.15
C ILE A 65 -4.53 -23.14 0.86
N ASP A 66 -3.68 -23.94 0.23
CA ASP A 66 -3.92 -25.36 0.02
C ASP A 66 -3.51 -26.13 1.28
N ARG A 67 -4.45 -26.87 1.88
CA ARG A 67 -4.13 -27.78 2.98
C ARG A 67 -3.35 -28.94 2.37
N ALA A 68 -2.03 -28.87 2.50
CA ALA A 68 -1.12 -29.86 1.95
C ALA A 68 -1.55 -31.30 2.26
N ALA A 69 -1.18 -32.19 1.34
CA ALA A 69 -1.21 -33.64 1.52
C ALA A 69 -0.56 -34.07 2.87
N PRO A 70 -0.99 -35.19 3.46
CA PRO A 70 -0.48 -35.65 4.75
C PRO A 70 1.05 -35.66 4.80
N GLY A 71 1.62 -34.98 5.80
CA GLY A 71 3.08 -34.97 6.04
C GLY A 71 3.85 -33.77 5.47
N ALA A 72 3.22 -32.84 4.75
CA ALA A 72 3.87 -31.61 4.29
C ALA A 72 3.28 -30.34 4.95
N PRO A 73 4.09 -29.31 5.25
CA PRO A 73 3.58 -28.04 5.77
C PRO A 73 2.76 -27.30 4.72
N ALA A 74 1.68 -26.65 5.17
CA ALA A 74 0.84 -25.77 4.35
C ALA A 74 1.23 -24.30 4.52
N PHE A 75 1.81 -23.94 5.66
CA PHE A 75 2.10 -22.57 6.04
C PHE A 75 3.28 -22.48 6.99
N GLU A 76 4.02 -21.37 6.92
CA GLU A 76 5.07 -20.98 7.84
C GLU A 76 5.18 -19.45 7.84
N GLY A 77 5.43 -18.85 9.01
CA GLY A 77 5.43 -17.41 9.19
C GLY A 77 6.63 -16.87 9.95
N ALA A 78 7.09 -15.69 9.56
CA ALA A 78 8.13 -14.91 10.22
C ALA A 78 7.78 -13.41 10.17
N ALA A 79 8.40 -12.62 11.05
CA ALA A 79 8.07 -11.19 11.21
C ALA A 79 8.12 -10.38 9.90
N HIS A 80 9.00 -10.76 8.98
CA HIS A 80 9.20 -10.08 7.69
C HIS A 80 8.90 -10.96 6.49
N GLY A 81 8.17 -12.06 6.66
CA GLY A 81 7.76 -12.84 5.52
C GLY A 81 6.90 -14.04 5.87
N VAL A 82 6.16 -14.50 4.88
CA VAL A 82 5.27 -15.66 5.01
C VAL A 82 5.50 -16.60 3.85
N ARG A 83 5.49 -17.90 4.14
CA ARG A 83 5.52 -18.97 3.15
C ARG A 83 4.24 -19.80 3.26
N TRP A 84 3.63 -20.08 2.13
CA TRP A 84 2.45 -20.93 2.09
C TRP A 84 2.39 -21.76 0.83
N ARG A 85 1.72 -22.91 0.93
CA ARG A 85 1.29 -23.67 -0.23
C ARG A 85 -0.06 -23.13 -0.67
N GLY A 86 -0.22 -22.88 -1.96
CA GLY A 86 -1.47 -22.33 -2.45
C GLY A 86 -1.46 -22.04 -3.94
N VAL A 87 -2.49 -21.35 -4.38
CA VAL A 87 -2.66 -20.92 -5.76
C VAL A 87 -2.62 -19.39 -5.82
N VAL A 88 -1.75 -18.84 -6.66
CA VAL A 88 -1.60 -17.40 -6.89
C VAL A 88 -1.70 -17.11 -8.38
N ILE A 89 -2.23 -15.93 -8.72
CA ILE A 89 -2.21 -15.41 -10.09
C ILE A 89 -0.79 -14.89 -10.36
N ASP A 90 -0.13 -15.41 -11.39
CA ASP A 90 1.19 -14.92 -11.78
C ASP A 90 1.10 -13.64 -12.64
N ALA A 91 2.24 -13.13 -13.10
CA ALA A 91 2.29 -11.92 -13.93
C ALA A 91 1.56 -12.05 -15.28
N SER A 92 1.29 -13.27 -15.75
CA SER A 92 0.54 -13.54 -16.99
C SER A 92 -0.97 -13.58 -16.79
N GLY A 93 -1.45 -13.51 -15.53
CA GLY A 93 -2.88 -13.65 -15.22
C GLY A 93 -3.33 -15.09 -15.04
N GLU A 94 -2.41 -16.05 -15.10
CA GLU A 94 -2.72 -17.48 -14.94
C GLU A 94 -2.64 -17.92 -13.47
N TRP A 95 -3.55 -18.80 -13.09
CA TRP A 95 -3.54 -19.46 -11.79
C TRP A 95 -2.42 -20.50 -11.74
N ARG A 96 -1.50 -20.35 -10.78
CA ARG A 96 -0.42 -21.30 -10.53
C ARG A 96 -0.40 -21.81 -9.10
N SER A 97 -0.40 -23.12 -8.96
CA SER A 97 -0.16 -23.79 -7.68
C SER A 97 1.34 -23.84 -7.36
N GLY A 98 1.68 -23.75 -6.08
CA GLY A 98 3.07 -23.83 -5.65
C GLY A 98 3.25 -23.48 -4.19
N ILE A 99 4.51 -23.45 -3.78
CA ILE A 99 4.91 -22.82 -2.53
C ILE A 99 5.26 -21.39 -2.87
N TRP A 100 4.68 -20.45 -2.15
CA TRP A 100 4.84 -19.03 -2.37
C TRP A 100 5.45 -18.39 -1.13
N ARG A 101 6.32 -17.41 -1.34
CA ARG A 101 6.89 -16.57 -0.30
C ARG A 101 6.54 -15.13 -0.59
N LEU A 102 6.03 -14.44 0.41
CA LEU A 102 5.87 -12.99 0.42
C LEU A 102 6.89 -12.41 1.40
N SER A 103 7.79 -11.54 0.92
CA SER A 103 8.81 -10.86 1.72
C SER A 103 8.36 -9.43 2.04
N GLY A 104 8.54 -9.01 3.29
CA GLY A 104 8.13 -7.71 3.80
C GLY A 104 8.89 -6.53 3.20
N SER A 105 10.17 -6.73 2.88
CA SER A 105 11.03 -5.71 2.27
C SER A 105 10.64 -5.46 0.80
N GLY A 106 9.84 -4.42 0.55
CA GLY A 106 9.40 -4.07 -0.79
C GLY A 106 8.37 -5.04 -1.39
N LEU A 107 7.62 -5.73 -0.52
CA LEU A 107 6.53 -6.65 -0.85
C LEU A 107 6.84 -7.54 -2.08
N ALA A 108 7.83 -8.42 -1.96
CA ALA A 108 8.23 -9.31 -3.05
C ALA A 108 7.53 -10.67 -2.93
N LEU A 109 6.81 -11.08 -3.97
CA LEU A 109 6.30 -12.44 -4.11
C LEU A 109 7.34 -13.31 -4.84
N SER A 110 7.56 -14.53 -4.40
CA SER A 110 8.45 -15.49 -5.07
C SER A 110 7.89 -16.90 -4.97
N ARG A 111 8.01 -17.69 -6.04
CA ARG A 111 7.68 -19.11 -6.02
C ARG A 111 8.87 -19.93 -5.52
N CYS A 112 8.63 -20.82 -4.57
CA CYS A 112 9.62 -21.69 -3.95
C CYS A 112 9.46 -23.14 -4.43
N ARG A 113 10.56 -23.89 -4.46
CA ARG A 113 10.53 -25.33 -4.76
C ARG A 113 10.19 -26.18 -3.54
N SER A 114 10.58 -25.75 -2.34
CA SER A 114 10.32 -26.41 -1.05
C SER A 114 10.24 -25.39 0.09
N PHE A 115 9.76 -25.82 1.27
CA PHE A 115 9.80 -25.01 2.49
C PHE A 115 11.22 -24.90 3.07
N ASP A 116 12.06 -25.93 2.90
CA ASP A 116 13.43 -25.93 3.46
C ASP A 116 14.49 -25.38 2.49
N GLY A 117 14.09 -25.06 1.26
CA GLY A 117 14.99 -24.65 0.18
C GLY A 117 14.95 -23.16 -0.14
N PRO A 118 15.94 -22.66 -0.89
CA PRO A 118 15.91 -21.30 -1.41
C PRO A 118 14.72 -21.11 -2.37
N CYS A 119 14.11 -19.93 -2.32
CA CYS A 119 13.09 -19.51 -3.29
C CYS A 119 13.79 -18.75 -4.41
N PRO A 120 14.11 -19.37 -5.57
CA PRO A 120 14.61 -18.62 -6.72
C PRO A 120 13.54 -17.59 -7.13
N ALA A 121 13.96 -16.36 -7.40
CA ALA A 121 13.04 -15.28 -7.76
C ALA A 121 12.45 -15.56 -9.15
N GLU A 122 11.24 -16.12 -9.21
CA GLU A 122 10.60 -16.51 -10.48
C GLU A 122 9.53 -15.52 -10.98
N ALA A 123 9.10 -14.56 -10.16
CA ALA A 123 8.24 -13.46 -10.60
C ALA A 123 8.30 -12.31 -9.60
N ASP A 124 9.04 -11.25 -9.92
CA ASP A 124 9.01 -10.01 -9.15
C ASP A 124 7.60 -9.38 -9.28
N LEU A 125 6.67 -9.71 -8.40
CA LEU A 125 5.60 -8.77 -8.06
C LEU A 125 6.23 -7.64 -7.25
N ARG A 126 7.10 -6.84 -7.87
CA ARG A 126 7.64 -5.63 -7.25
C ARG A 126 6.50 -4.64 -7.07
N ALA A 127 5.83 -4.71 -5.93
CA ALA A 127 5.04 -3.59 -5.45
C ALA A 127 5.98 -2.67 -4.68
N ALA A 128 6.32 -1.53 -5.28
CA ALA A 128 7.29 -0.56 -4.78
C ALA A 128 7.21 -0.26 -3.26
N SER A 129 8.41 -0.21 -2.65
CA SER A 129 8.82 0.61 -1.48
C SER A 129 7.85 0.68 -0.29
N THR A 130 7.30 -0.46 0.15
CA THR A 130 6.53 -0.57 1.39
C THR A 130 7.17 -1.65 2.25
N ASP A 131 7.42 -1.36 3.53
CA ASP A 131 7.83 -2.39 4.49
C ASP A 131 6.59 -3.03 5.09
N VAL A 132 6.58 -4.36 5.16
CA VAL A 132 5.46 -5.13 5.71
C VAL A 132 5.95 -6.05 6.81
N ARG A 133 5.36 -5.90 8.00
CA ARG A 133 5.55 -6.83 9.12
C ARG A 133 4.33 -7.73 9.29
N PHE A 134 4.58 -8.96 9.68
CA PHE A 134 3.56 -9.99 9.90
C PHE A 134 3.49 -10.36 11.38
N ALA A 135 2.28 -10.68 11.82
CA ALA A 135 2.04 -11.38 13.07
C ALA A 135 0.93 -12.41 12.87
N TYR A 136 0.91 -13.43 13.70
CA TYR A 136 0.07 -14.62 13.53
C TYR A 136 -0.64 -14.95 14.84
N ALA A 137 -1.93 -15.31 14.78
CA ALA A 137 -2.68 -15.74 15.95
C ALA A 137 -3.34 -17.10 15.71
N GLY A 138 -3.21 -17.97 16.71
CA GLY A 138 -3.81 -19.30 16.75
C GLY A 138 -5.21 -19.31 17.36
N ALA A 139 -5.66 -20.49 17.77
CA ALA A 139 -6.92 -20.68 18.48
C ALA A 139 -6.92 -20.12 19.91
N ASP A 140 -5.73 -19.90 20.46
CA ASP A 140 -5.52 -19.21 21.73
C ASP A 140 -5.72 -17.70 21.64
N GLY A 141 -5.73 -17.13 20.42
CA GLY A 141 -5.89 -15.69 20.18
C GLY A 141 -4.63 -14.86 20.44
N GLU A 142 -3.54 -15.48 20.88
CA GLU A 142 -2.27 -14.80 21.18
C GLU A 142 -1.50 -14.50 19.89
N TRP A 143 -1.03 -13.26 19.77
CA TRP A 143 -0.25 -12.81 18.61
C TRP A 143 1.23 -13.15 18.74
N ARG A 144 1.81 -13.73 17.70
CA ARG A 144 3.22 -14.13 17.61
C ARG A 144 3.85 -13.60 16.32
N GLU A 145 5.14 -13.28 16.36
CA GLU A 145 5.88 -12.86 15.16
C GLU A 145 6.38 -14.04 14.32
N GLU A 146 6.39 -15.24 14.89
CA GLU A 146 6.79 -16.47 14.24
C GLU A 146 5.64 -17.48 14.25
N TRP A 147 5.53 -18.25 13.17
CA TRP A 147 4.57 -19.33 13.06
C TRP A 147 5.25 -20.59 12.50
N PRO A 148 5.27 -21.69 13.26
CA PRO A 148 6.02 -22.88 12.87
C PRO A 148 5.44 -23.51 11.59
N PRO A 149 6.27 -24.24 10.81
CA PRO A 149 5.80 -25.00 9.65
C PRO A 149 4.67 -25.95 10.02
N GLY A 150 3.51 -25.82 9.37
CA GLY A 150 2.37 -26.67 9.66
C GLY A 150 1.06 -26.15 9.09
N ALA A 151 0.01 -26.21 9.91
CA ALA A 151 -1.30 -25.65 9.59
C ALA A 151 -1.26 -24.11 9.62
N PRO A 152 -2.06 -23.43 8.78
CA PRO A 152 -2.13 -21.97 8.83
C PRO A 152 -2.70 -21.48 10.17
N PRO A 153 -2.31 -20.27 10.61
CA PRO A 153 -2.91 -19.62 11.77
C PRO A 153 -4.39 -19.30 11.52
N MET A 154 -5.13 -18.98 12.58
CA MET A 154 -6.51 -18.50 12.45
C MET A 154 -6.56 -17.08 11.89
N LEU A 155 -5.60 -16.24 12.27
CA LEU A 155 -5.49 -14.87 11.79
C LEU A 155 -4.05 -14.53 11.43
N ILE A 156 -3.90 -13.72 10.40
CA ILE A 156 -2.65 -13.06 10.00
C ILE A 156 -2.88 -11.56 10.08
N ARG A 157 -1.99 -10.85 10.76
CA ARG A 157 -1.93 -9.40 10.81
C ARG A 157 -0.79 -8.91 9.95
N LEU A 158 -1.08 -7.93 9.09
CA LEU A 158 -0.09 -7.24 8.25
C LEU A 158 -0.06 -5.77 8.66
N MET A 159 1.13 -5.31 9.01
CA MET A 159 1.40 -3.92 9.37
C MET A 159 2.20 -3.29 8.23
N LEU A 160 1.63 -2.31 7.55
CA LEU A 160 2.26 -1.63 6.42
C LEU A 160 2.89 -0.32 6.90
N SER A 161 4.16 -0.10 6.56
CA SER A 161 4.88 1.13 6.86
C SER A 161 5.50 1.70 5.59
N ASP A 162 5.54 3.02 5.50
CA ASP A 162 6.27 3.68 4.41
C ASP A 162 7.77 3.51 4.65
N SER A 163 8.49 3.04 3.63
CA SER A 163 9.95 2.87 3.69
C SER A 163 10.70 4.22 3.82
N ALA A 164 10.01 5.35 3.61
CA ALA A 164 10.56 6.71 3.75
C ALA A 164 10.76 7.20 5.20
N GLY A 165 10.73 6.32 6.22
CA GLY A 165 11.03 6.67 7.61
C GLY A 165 9.83 7.21 8.41
N SER A 166 8.60 7.05 7.90
CA SER A 166 7.39 7.32 8.67
C SER A 166 7.12 6.19 9.66
N THR A 167 7.09 6.50 10.95
CA THR A 167 6.67 5.58 12.02
C THR A 167 5.15 5.42 12.11
N ALA A 168 4.38 6.23 11.37
CA ALA A 168 2.93 6.07 11.31
C ALA A 168 2.58 4.90 10.39
N PRO A 169 1.88 3.86 10.89
CA PRO A 169 1.45 2.75 10.05
C PRO A 169 0.53 3.28 8.95
N LEU A 170 0.83 2.95 7.70
CA LEU A 170 -0.03 3.24 6.54
C LEU A 170 -1.38 2.50 6.65
N GLY A 171 -1.40 1.42 7.44
CA GLY A 171 -2.60 0.70 7.80
C GLY A 171 -2.31 -0.67 8.37
N GLU A 172 -3.34 -1.25 8.97
CA GLU A 172 -3.35 -2.62 9.48
C GLU A 172 -4.37 -3.45 8.70
N ILE A 173 -3.99 -4.70 8.40
CA ILE A 173 -4.86 -5.68 7.76
C ILE A 173 -4.89 -6.93 8.63
N ILE A 174 -6.08 -7.39 8.98
CA ILE A 174 -6.29 -8.69 9.61
C ILE A 174 -6.98 -9.60 8.58
N ILE A 175 -6.41 -10.78 8.37
CA ILE A 175 -6.87 -11.77 7.40
C ILE A 175 -7.11 -13.07 8.15
N ALA A 176 -8.29 -13.67 7.96
CA ALA A 176 -8.52 -15.07 8.31
C ALA A 176 -8.15 -15.92 7.08
N PRO A 177 -7.04 -16.69 7.12
CA PRO A 177 -6.66 -17.51 5.99
C PRO A 177 -7.74 -18.55 5.75
N ARG A 178 -8.17 -18.69 4.49
CA ARG A 178 -9.11 -19.74 4.12
C ARG A 178 -8.32 -20.92 3.58
N VAL A 179 -8.61 -22.08 4.16
CA VAL A 179 -8.16 -23.35 3.64
C VAL A 179 -9.16 -23.78 2.59
N ASN A 180 -8.74 -23.86 1.33
CA ASN A 180 -9.62 -24.32 0.27
C ASN A 180 -9.34 -25.79 -0.05
N SER A 181 -10.34 -26.65 0.15
CA SER A 181 -10.25 -28.10 -0.15
C SER A 181 -10.51 -28.45 -1.60
N ALA A 182 -10.86 -27.46 -2.44
CA ALA A 182 -11.21 -27.67 -3.85
C ALA A 182 -10.00 -27.73 -4.81
N PHE A 183 -8.79 -27.42 -4.33
CA PHE A 183 -7.57 -27.54 -5.12
C PHE A 183 -6.96 -28.93 -4.90
N ARG A 184 -7.52 -29.95 -5.57
CA ARG A 184 -6.92 -31.29 -5.68
C ARG A 184 -6.70 -31.65 -7.13
#